data_AF-A0A0S4VZS7-F1
#
_entry.id   AF-A0A0S4VZS7-F1
#
_cell.length_a   1.000
_cell.length_b   1.000
_cell.length_c   1.000
_cell.angle_alpha   90.00
_cell.angle_beta   90.00
_cell.angle_gamma   90.00
#
_symmetry.space_group_name_H-M   'P 1'
#
loop_
_entity.id
_entity.type
_entity.pdbx_description
1 polymer ?
#
loop_
_entity_poly.entity_id
_entity_poly.type
_entity_poly.pdbx_seq_one_letter_code
_entity_poly.pdbx_strand_id
1 'polypeptide(L)'
;MRPGPARALNESSLPMSTTHEKIDQIVKSHPVVLFMKGTAQFPMCGFSGRAVQILKACGVDQPYTVNVLEDDEIRQGIKEYANWPTIPQLYVKGEFIGGSDIMMEMYQSGELQPLLAA
;
A
#
# COMPACT_ATOMS: atom_id res chain seq x y z
N MET A 1 -49.34 17.74 -0.38
CA MET A 1 -48.46 16.55 -0.26
C MET A 1 -48.60 15.69 -1.50
N ARG A 2 -47.58 15.73 -2.39
CA ARG A 2 -47.17 14.72 -3.37
C ARG A 2 -45.86 15.21 -4.03
N PRO A 3 -44.98 14.30 -4.47
CA PRO A 3 -43.54 14.36 -4.19
C PRO A 3 -42.76 15.16 -5.24
N GLY A 4 -41.65 15.77 -4.81
CA GLY A 4 -40.72 16.48 -5.69
C GLY A 4 -40.01 15.56 -6.69
N PRO A 5 -39.49 16.11 -7.80
CA PRO A 5 -38.79 15.34 -8.81
C PRO A 5 -37.51 14.74 -8.20
N ALA A 6 -37.37 13.42 -8.35
CA ALA A 6 -36.17 12.69 -7.98
C ALA A 6 -34.96 13.33 -8.68
N ARG A 7 -34.01 13.81 -7.88
CA ARG A 7 -32.77 14.41 -8.34
C ARG A 7 -31.93 13.34 -9.03
N ALA A 8 -31.46 13.68 -10.22
CA ALA A 8 -30.78 12.82 -11.17
C ALA A 8 -29.70 11.93 -10.52
N LEU A 9 -29.69 10.67 -10.95
CA LEU A 9 -28.59 9.73 -10.75
C LEU A 9 -27.36 10.30 -11.44
N ASN A 10 -26.29 10.54 -10.69
CA ASN A 10 -25.02 10.94 -11.27
C ASN A 10 -24.30 9.68 -11.76
N GLU A 11 -24.47 9.40 -13.05
CA GLU A 11 -23.78 8.37 -13.81
C GLU A 11 -22.29 8.73 -13.92
N SER A 12 -21.44 8.10 -13.11
CA SER A 12 -19.99 7.97 -13.34
C SER A 12 -19.43 6.92 -12.36
N SER A 13 -19.77 5.66 -12.61
CA SER A 13 -19.12 4.54 -11.92
C SER A 13 -18.64 3.59 -13.02
N LEU A 14 -17.45 3.89 -13.54
CA LEU A 14 -16.63 2.83 -14.14
C LEU A 14 -16.61 1.67 -13.13
N PRO A 15 -16.61 0.39 -13.55
CA PRO A 15 -16.29 -0.67 -12.61
C PRO A 15 -14.82 -0.48 -12.21
N MET A 16 -14.54 0.38 -11.24
CA MET A 16 -13.29 0.30 -10.51
C MET A 16 -13.36 -1.07 -9.86
N SER A 17 -12.53 -1.98 -10.36
CA SER A 17 -12.41 -3.33 -9.82
C SER A 17 -12.42 -3.23 -8.30
N THR A 18 -13.35 -3.90 -7.63
CA THR A 18 -13.52 -3.82 -6.17
C THR A 18 -12.19 -3.92 -5.39
N THR A 19 -11.21 -4.61 -5.97
CA THR A 19 -9.81 -4.70 -5.55
C THR A 19 -9.04 -3.37 -5.52
N HIS A 20 -9.15 -2.50 -6.53
CA HIS A 20 -8.54 -1.16 -6.52
C HIS A 20 -9.10 -0.31 -5.40
N GLU A 21 -10.42 -0.34 -5.19
CA GLU A 21 -11.06 0.38 -4.08
C GLU A 21 -10.61 -0.16 -2.72
N LYS A 22 -10.49 -1.49 -2.56
CA LYS A 22 -9.93 -2.11 -1.36
C LYS A 22 -8.49 -1.64 -1.10
N ILE A 23 -7.64 -1.66 -2.13
CA ILE A 23 -6.25 -1.21 -2.02
C ILE A 23 -6.19 0.25 -1.62
N ASP A 24 -6.97 1.10 -2.29
CA ASP A 24 -7.07 2.53 -2.00
C ASP A 24 -7.50 2.80 -0.55
N GLN A 25 -8.52 2.08 -0.07
CA GLN A 25 -8.97 2.14 1.31
C GLN A 25 -7.85 1.73 2.28
N ILE A 26 -7.13 0.64 1.99
CA ILE A 26 -6.05 0.14 2.84
C ILE A 26 -4.94 1.19 2.98
N VAL A 27 -4.45 1.73 1.86
CA VAL A 27 -3.32 2.69 1.85
C VAL A 27 -3.69 4.04 2.47
N LYS A 28 -4.97 4.43 2.43
CA LYS A 28 -5.47 5.65 3.07
C LYS A 28 -5.85 5.47 4.54
N SER A 29 -6.19 4.25 4.97
CA SER A 29 -6.60 3.97 6.34
C SER A 29 -5.43 3.91 7.32
N HIS A 30 -4.22 3.65 6.83
CA HIS A 30 -3.03 3.51 7.67
C HIS A 30 -1.91 4.43 7.18
N PRO A 31 -1.16 5.06 8.10
CA PRO A 31 -0.09 5.99 7.73
C PRO A 31 1.09 5.29 7.06
N VAL A 32 1.36 4.02 7.37
CA VAL A 32 2.42 3.22 6.75
C VAL A 32 1.87 1.85 6.40
N VAL A 33 1.82 1.55 5.10
CA VAL A 33 1.34 0.27 4.57
C VAL A 33 2.44 -0.39 3.75
N LEU A 34 2.71 -1.66 4.02
CA LEU A 34 3.67 -2.46 3.28
C LEU A 34 2.97 -3.69 2.67
N PHE A 35 2.84 -3.70 1.34
CA PHE A 35 2.45 -4.92 0.62
C PHE A 35 3.68 -5.80 0.46
N MET A 36 3.64 -7.01 1.01
CA MET A 36 4.79 -7.90 1.08
C MET A 36 4.42 -9.37 0.90
N LYS A 37 5.43 -10.22 0.67
CA LYS A 37 5.27 -11.68 0.63
C LYS A 37 5.54 -12.25 2.02
N GLY A 38 4.50 -12.77 2.67
CA GLY A 38 4.53 -13.17 4.07
C GLY A 38 4.13 -12.03 5.00
N THR A 39 4.55 -12.10 6.25
CA THR A 39 4.20 -11.13 7.31
C THR A 39 5.46 -10.46 7.86
N ALA A 40 5.31 -9.36 8.61
CA ALA A 40 6.45 -8.72 9.28
C ALA A 40 7.23 -9.68 10.20
N GLN A 41 6.55 -10.64 10.83
CA GLN A 41 7.17 -11.65 11.68
C GLN A 41 7.81 -12.79 10.88
N PHE A 42 7.16 -13.19 9.77
CA PHE A 42 7.59 -14.31 8.93
C PHE A 42 7.64 -13.88 7.46
N PRO A 43 8.67 -13.11 7.04
CA PRO A 43 8.83 -12.74 5.64
C PRO A 43 9.18 -13.97 4.80
N MET A 44 8.44 -14.19 3.71
CA MET A 44 8.64 -15.32 2.80
C MET A 44 9.54 -14.97 1.60
N CYS A 45 10.11 -13.77 1.57
CA CYS A 45 10.98 -13.31 0.50
C CYS A 45 12.05 -12.36 1.05
N GLY A 46 13.30 -12.48 0.58
CA GLY A 46 14.42 -11.65 1.05
C GLY A 46 14.18 -10.14 0.88
N PHE A 47 13.55 -9.71 -0.22
CA PHE A 47 13.17 -8.31 -0.44
C PHE A 47 12.12 -7.83 0.56
N SER A 48 11.12 -8.68 0.86
CA SER A 48 10.11 -8.39 1.88
C SER A 48 10.72 -8.30 3.28
N GLY A 49 11.67 -9.18 3.61
CA GLY A 49 12.43 -9.10 4.86
C GLY A 49 13.26 -7.82 4.96
N ARG A 50 13.94 -7.42 3.88
CA ARG A 50 14.71 -6.17 3.84
C ARG A 50 13.81 -4.95 4.06
N ALA A 51 12.66 -4.88 3.39
CA ALA A 51 11.72 -3.78 3.56
C ALA A 51 11.25 -3.63 5.02
N VAL A 52 10.91 -4.74 5.68
CA VAL A 52 10.52 -4.74 7.11
C VAL A 52 11.67 -4.27 8.01
N GLN A 53 12.90 -4.73 7.74
CA GLN A 53 14.08 -4.30 8.50
C GLN A 53 14.36 -2.80 8.36
N ILE A 54 14.23 -2.26 7.15
CA ILE A 54 14.38 -0.81 6.90
C ILE A 54 13.34 -0.02 7.68
N LEU A 55 12.06 -0.40 7.60
CA LEU A 55 11.00 0.27 8.36
C LEU A 55 11.27 0.26 9.87
N LYS A 56 11.71 -0.90 10.38
CA LYS A 56 12.09 -1.02 11.79
C LYS A 56 13.29 -0.14 12.15
N ALA A 57 14.30 -0.06 11.27
CA ALA A 57 15.46 0.81 11.47
C ALA A 57 15.09 2.31 11.44
N CYS A 58 14.04 2.67 10.70
CA CYS A 58 13.46 4.02 10.71
C CYS A 58 12.59 4.32 11.95
N GLY A 59 12.38 3.37 12.86
CA GLY A 59 11.55 3.55 14.05
C GLY A 59 10.06 3.24 13.84
N VAL A 60 9.69 2.54 12.76
CA VAL A 60 8.32 2.09 12.55
C VAL A 60 8.15 0.71 13.20
N ASP A 61 7.62 0.69 14.42
CA ASP A 61 7.41 -0.55 15.20
C ASP A 61 6.23 -1.40 14.69
N GLN A 62 5.20 -0.77 14.13
CA GLN A 62 3.97 -1.46 13.70
C GLN A 62 3.47 -0.97 12.33
N PRO A 63 4.19 -1.27 11.22
CA PRO A 63 3.66 -0.99 9.90
C PRO A 63 2.46 -1.91 9.62
N TYR A 64 1.46 -1.39 8.91
CA TYR A 64 0.36 -2.24 8.45
C TYR A 64 0.84 -3.08 7.26
N THR A 65 0.98 -4.39 7.45
CA THR A 65 1.45 -5.28 6.39
C THR A 65 0.30 -6.02 5.73
N VAL A 66 0.31 -6.07 4.40
CA VAL A 66 -0.62 -6.89 3.61
C VAL A 66 0.15 -8.03 2.97
N ASN A 67 -0.23 -9.26 3.29
CA ASN A 67 0.37 -10.45 2.70
C ASN A 67 -0.26 -10.75 1.34
N VAL A 68 0.43 -10.40 0.26
CA VAL A 68 -0.07 -10.59 -1.11
C VAL A 68 -0.06 -12.07 -1.56
N LEU A 69 0.44 -13.00 -0.73
CA LEU A 69 0.39 -14.42 -1.03
C LEU A 69 -0.95 -15.06 -0.64
N GLU A 70 -1.73 -14.41 0.22
CA GLU A 70 -3.04 -14.91 0.65
C GLU A 70 -4.17 -14.48 -0.28
N ASP A 71 -3.95 -13.45 -1.09
CA ASP A 71 -4.96 -12.88 -1.98
C ASP A 71 -4.34 -12.51 -3.33
N ASP A 72 -4.61 -13.34 -4.35
CA ASP A 72 -4.04 -13.11 -5.70
C ASP A 72 -4.69 -11.89 -6.39
N GLU A 73 -5.91 -11.51 -6.03
CA GLU A 73 -6.53 -10.29 -6.55
C GLU A 73 -5.76 -9.07 -6.05
N ILE A 74 -5.48 -8.97 -4.74
CA ILE A 74 -4.65 -7.90 -4.18
C ILE A 74 -3.24 -7.94 -4.78
N ARG A 75 -2.68 -9.13 -5.01
CA ARG A 75 -1.35 -9.29 -5.61
C ARG A 75 -1.24 -8.72 -7.02
N GLN A 76 -2.25 -8.92 -7.87
CA GLN A 76 -2.24 -8.32 -9.21
C GLN A 76 -2.68 -6.86 -9.14
N GLY A 77 -3.74 -6.57 -8.39
CA GLY A 77 -4.31 -5.23 -8.25
C GLY A 77 -3.31 -4.22 -7.74
N ILE A 78 -2.43 -4.58 -6.79
CA ILE A 78 -1.44 -3.63 -6.26
C ILE A 78 -0.38 -3.26 -7.30
N LYS A 79 -0.02 -4.19 -8.20
CA LYS A 79 0.92 -3.91 -9.28
C LYS A 79 0.31 -2.93 -10.28
N GLU A 80 -0.97 -3.12 -10.60
CA GLU A 80 -1.71 -2.22 -11.49
C GLU A 80 -1.98 -0.86 -10.83
N TYR A 81 -2.31 -0.84 -9.53
CA TYR A 81 -2.55 0.37 -8.75
C TYR A 81 -1.30 1.26 -8.66
N ALA A 82 -0.14 0.67 -8.35
CA ALA A 82 1.14 1.38 -8.30
C ALA A 82 1.74 1.67 -9.69
N ASN A 83 1.22 1.02 -10.74
CA ASN A 83 1.91 0.85 -12.02
C ASN A 83 3.36 0.37 -11.82
N TRP A 84 3.53 -0.62 -10.94
CA TRP A 84 4.83 -1.12 -10.49
C TRP A 84 4.85 -2.66 -10.45
N PRO A 85 5.77 -3.33 -11.17
CA PRO A 85 5.69 -4.78 -11.38
C PRO A 85 6.19 -5.62 -10.21
N THR A 86 6.90 -5.03 -9.23
CA THR A 86 7.59 -5.78 -8.17
C THR A 86 6.94 -5.62 -6.79
N ILE A 87 7.24 -6.58 -5.91
CA ILE A 87 6.81 -6.64 -4.51
C ILE A 87 8.08 -6.94 -3.69
N PRO A 88 8.30 -6.31 -2.53
CA PRO A 88 7.37 -5.51 -1.73
C PRO A 88 7.13 -4.09 -2.26
N GLN A 89 6.03 -3.46 -1.85
CA GLN A 89 5.67 -2.07 -2.15
C GLN A 89 5.28 -1.32 -0.87
N LEU A 90 5.90 -0.17 -0.65
CA LEU A 90 5.65 0.71 0.49
C LEU A 90 4.75 1.87 0.09
N TYR A 91 3.76 2.13 0.93
CA TYR A 91 2.91 3.32 0.90
C TYR A 91 3.01 4.05 2.22
N VAL A 92 3.09 5.37 2.14
CA VAL A 92 3.07 6.26 3.29
C VAL A 92 1.99 7.30 3.07
N LYS A 93 1.00 7.37 3.97
CA LYS A 93 -0.15 8.28 3.91
C LYS A 93 -0.92 8.23 2.58
N GLY A 94 -1.05 7.04 2.02
CA GLY A 94 -1.71 6.81 0.73
C GLY A 94 -0.82 7.08 -0.50
N GLU A 95 0.40 7.59 -0.32
CA GLU A 95 1.34 7.82 -1.43
C GLU A 95 2.27 6.63 -1.61
N PHE A 96 2.49 6.23 -2.87
CA PHE A 96 3.42 5.18 -3.23
C PHE A 96 4.86 5.70 -3.10
N ILE A 97 5.67 5.05 -2.26
CA ILE A 97 7.08 5.42 -2.06
C ILE A 97 7.99 4.61 -2.96
N GLY A 98 7.76 3.30 -3.06
CA GLY A 98 8.61 2.44 -3.89
C GLY A 98 8.69 1.00 -3.40
N GLY A 99 9.56 0.24 -4.08
CA GLY A 99 9.90 -1.13 -3.70
C GLY A 99 11.09 -1.22 -2.73
N SER A 100 11.53 -2.45 -2.43
CA SER A 100 12.60 -2.69 -1.45
C SER A 100 13.92 -1.98 -1.75
N ASP A 101 14.31 -1.83 -3.02
CA ASP A 101 15.58 -1.19 -3.38
C ASP A 101 15.49 0.34 -3.22
N ILE A 102 14.38 0.95 -3.65
CA ILE A 102 14.10 2.38 -3.44
C ILE A 102 14.06 2.69 -1.93
N MET A 103 13.40 1.85 -1.13
CA MET A 103 13.42 1.99 0.33
C MET A 103 14.84 1.98 0.90
N MET A 104 15.72 1.12 0.37
CA MET A 104 17.11 1.04 0.82
C MET A 104 17.88 2.31 0.45
N GLU A 105 17.71 2.80 -0.78
CA GLU A 105 18.34 4.04 -1.24
C GLU A 105 17.89 5.24 -0.41
N MET A 106 16.58 5.42 -0.23
CA MET A 106 16.04 6.51 0.59
C MET A 106 16.45 6.41 2.05
N TYR A 107 16.59 5.20 2.60
CA TYR A 107 17.11 4.99 3.95
C TYR A 107 18.58 5.42 4.06
N GLN A 108 19.41 5.08 3.07
CA GLN A 108 20.82 5.47 3.01
C GLN A 108 21.01 6.98 2.83
N SER A 109 20.15 7.61 2.03
CA SER A 109 20.14 9.07 1.83
C SER A 109 19.55 9.83 3.03
N GLY A 110 18.86 9.16 3.96
CA GLY A 110 18.19 9.80 5.10
C GLY A 110 16.84 10.42 4.76
N GLU A 111 16.31 10.19 3.55
CA GLU A 111 15.04 10.75 3.05
C GLU A 111 13.82 9.94 3.50
N LEU A 112 14.02 8.67 3.87
CA LEU A 112 12.92 7.80 4.27
C LEU A 112 12.41 8.10 5.69
N GLN A 113 13.30 8.40 6.62
CA GLN A 113 12.97 8.71 8.01
C GLN A 113 11.99 9.88 8.15
N PRO A 114 12.19 11.05 7.51
CA PRO A 114 11.24 12.16 7.65
C PRO A 114 9.86 11.85 7.07
N LEU A 115 9.76 10.99 6.06
CA LEU A 115 8.47 10.55 5.52
C LEU A 115 7.71 9.67 6.53
N LEU A 116 8.43 8.81 7.25
CA LEU A 116 7.86 7.87 8.23
C LEU A 116 7.60 8.51 9.60
N ALA A 117 8.28 9.60 9.93
CA ALA A 117 8.14 10.31 11.21
C ALA A 117 6.92 11.25 11.28
N ALA A 118 6.25 11.48 10.15
CA ALA A 118 5.22 12.50 9.99
C ALA A 118 3.80 12.00 10.28
#